data_AF-A0A183ML38-F1
#
_entry.id   AF-A0A183ML38-F1
#
_cell.length_a   1.000
_cell.length_b   1.000
_cell.length_c   1.000
_cell.angle_alpha   90.00
_cell.angle_beta   90.00
_cell.angle_gamma   90.00
#
_symmetry.space_group_name_H-M   'P 1'
#
loop_
_entity.id
_entity.type
_entity.pdbx_description
1 polymer ?
#
loop_
_entity_poly.entity_id
_entity_poly.type
_entity_poly.pdbx_seq_one_letter_code
_entity_poly.pdbx_strand_id
1 'polypeptide(L)'
;MEDNWKGIKEALTSTCQEVLGLKKYHYKEWISTETLDKMKERKNKKAAINNSRTRAAKVQAQAEYIEANKQVKRSIRADKKKYVEELATTAKKAASEGNMKQLCDTTMKISGKYSKRERPVKDKEDKQISEIQHSGTDG
;
A
#
# COMPACT_ATOMS: atom_id res chain seq x y z
N MET A 1 13.82 -35.90 3.92
CA MET A 1 12.99 -35.68 2.69
C MET A 1 12.35 -34.29 2.70
N GLU A 2 11.64 -33.91 3.77
CA GLU A 2 11.05 -32.56 3.91
C GLU A 2 12.06 -31.42 3.86
N ASP A 3 13.25 -31.60 4.45
CA ASP A 3 14.31 -30.57 4.42
C ASP A 3 14.87 -30.32 3.02
N ASN A 4 14.99 -31.38 2.21
CA ASN A 4 15.49 -31.26 0.84
C ASN A 4 14.47 -30.51 -0.05
N TRP A 5 13.19 -30.80 0.15
CA TRP A 5 12.10 -30.08 -0.52
C TRP A 5 12.03 -28.60 -0.12
N LYS A 6 12.26 -28.31 1.17
CA LYS A 6 12.32 -26.94 1.67
C LYS A 6 13.50 -26.17 1.04
N GLY A 7 14.68 -26.78 0.99
CA GLY A 7 15.87 -26.19 0.36
C GLY A 7 15.67 -25.85 -1.12
N ILE A 8 15.07 -26.77 -1.89
CA ILE A 8 14.75 -26.53 -3.32
C ILE A 8 13.80 -25.35 -3.48
N LYS A 9 12.76 -25.27 -2.64
CA LYS A 9 11.77 -24.19 -2.70
C LYS A 9 12.38 -22.83 -2.34
N GLU A 10 13.28 -22.80 -1.36
CA GLU A 10 13.98 -21.58 -0.93
C GLU A 10 14.98 -21.10 -1.99
N ALA A 11 15.74 -22.01 -2.60
CA ALA A 11 16.66 -21.70 -3.70
C ALA A 11 15.90 -21.10 -4.89
N LEU A 12 14.82 -21.77 -5.33
CA LEU A 12 14.00 -21.31 -6.45
C LEU A 12 13.38 -19.93 -6.18
N THR A 13 12.85 -19.73 -4.97
CA THR A 13 12.26 -18.45 -4.56
C THR A 13 13.33 -17.34 -4.54
N SER A 14 14.53 -17.63 -4.06
CA SER A 14 15.63 -16.66 -3.99
C SER A 14 16.10 -16.25 -5.39
N THR A 15 16.32 -17.21 -6.29
CA THR A 15 16.71 -16.91 -7.67
C THR A 15 15.64 -16.08 -8.39
N CYS A 16 14.36 -16.39 -8.21
CA CYS A 16 13.28 -15.56 -8.78
C CYS A 16 13.26 -14.14 -8.21
N GLN A 17 13.53 -13.97 -6.91
CA GLN A 17 13.59 -12.64 -6.28
C GLN A 17 14.81 -11.83 -6.74
N GLU A 18 15.94 -12.48 -6.98
CA GLU A 18 17.16 -11.83 -7.48
C GLU A 18 16.99 -11.36 -8.92
N VAL A 19 16.43 -12.21 -9.79
CA VAL A 19 16.25 -11.89 -11.22
C VAL A 19 15.10 -10.92 -11.45
N LEU A 20 13.95 -11.13 -10.81
CA LEU A 20 12.73 -10.35 -11.07
C LEU A 20 12.54 -9.19 -10.09
N GLY A 21 13.31 -9.16 -9.01
CA GLY A 21 13.10 -8.24 -7.89
C GLY A 21 11.85 -8.58 -7.08
N LEU A 22 11.79 -8.05 -5.86
CA LEU A 22 10.53 -8.06 -5.10
C LEU A 22 9.60 -6.99 -5.66
N LYS A 23 8.37 -7.37 -6.01
CA LYS A 23 7.31 -6.41 -6.31
C LYS A 23 7.14 -5.49 -5.11
N LYS A 24 7.65 -4.25 -5.23
CA LYS A 24 7.52 -3.23 -4.20
C LYS A 24 6.04 -2.93 -4.03
N TYR A 25 5.46 -3.48 -2.96
CA TYR A 25 4.08 -3.21 -2.62
C TYR A 25 4.07 -1.84 -1.97
N HIS A 26 3.75 -0.82 -2.76
CA HIS A 26 3.43 0.50 -2.23
C HIS A 26 2.08 0.36 -1.50
N TYR A 27 2.16 0.06 -0.21
CA TYR A 27 0.99 0.19 0.65
C TYR A 27 0.51 1.63 0.54
N LYS A 28 -0.82 1.80 0.62
CA LYS A 28 -1.40 3.15 0.61
C LYS A 28 -0.77 3.94 1.78
N GLU A 29 -0.46 5.21 1.54
CA GLU A 29 0.21 6.10 2.52
C GLU A 29 -0.46 6.10 3.90
N TRP A 30 -1.76 5.82 3.96
CA TRP A 30 -2.52 5.82 5.21
C TRP A 30 -2.44 4.53 6.02
N ILE A 31 -1.90 3.43 5.48
CA ILE A 31 -1.81 2.16 6.22
C ILE A 31 -0.62 2.24 7.17
N SER A 32 -0.88 2.04 8.46
CA SER A 32 0.17 2.05 9.49
C SER A 32 1.02 0.78 9.45
N THR A 33 2.26 0.89 9.94
CA THR A 33 3.15 -0.26 10.15
C THR A 33 2.54 -1.29 11.09
N GLU A 34 1.87 -0.84 12.15
CA GLU A 34 1.16 -1.70 13.10
C GLU A 34 0.06 -2.54 12.41
N THR A 35 -0.70 -1.95 11.48
CA THR A 35 -1.68 -2.70 10.67
C THR A 35 -1.00 -3.72 9.77
N LEU A 36 0.18 -3.42 9.21
CA LEU A 36 0.95 -4.37 8.40
C LEU A 36 1.42 -5.57 9.23
N ASP A 37 1.86 -5.34 10.47
CA ASP A 37 2.26 -6.41 11.39
C ASP A 37 1.09 -7.32 11.74
N LYS A 38 -0.08 -6.75 12.04
CA LYS A 38 -1.33 -7.52 12.25
C LYS A 38 -1.72 -8.33 11.02
N MET A 39 -1.51 -7.80 9.81
CA MET A 39 -1.74 -8.55 8.57
C MET A 39 -0.79 -9.74 8.42
N LYS A 40 0.48 -9.59 8.83
CA LYS A 40 1.48 -10.66 8.85
C LYS A 40 1.10 -11.73 9.88
N GLU A 41 0.72 -11.33 11.09
CA GLU A 41 0.26 -12.24 12.13
C GLU A 41 -0.97 -13.05 11.71
N ARG A 42 -1.95 -12.39 11.08
CA ARG A 42 -3.12 -13.07 10.51
C ARG A 42 -2.73 -14.12 9.46
N LYS A 43 -1.71 -13.86 8.63
CA LYS A 43 -1.20 -14.85 7.66
C LYS A 43 -0.58 -16.05 8.37
N ASN A 44 0.17 -15.83 9.45
CA ASN A 44 0.75 -16.91 10.25
C ASN A 44 -0.34 -17.79 10.88
N LYS A 45 -1.39 -17.17 11.45
CA LYS A 45 -2.55 -17.89 11.99
C LYS A 45 -3.28 -18.71 10.93
N LYS A 46 -3.34 -18.20 9.69
CA LYS A 46 -3.89 -18.97 8.55
C LYS A 46 -3.02 -20.19 8.22
N ALA A 47 -1.70 -20.06 8.29
CA ALA A 47 -0.78 -21.18 8.10
C ALA A 47 -0.95 -22.24 9.21
N ALA A 48 -1.16 -21.82 10.45
CA ALA A 48 -1.43 -22.73 11.57
C ALA A 48 -2.69 -23.61 11.32
N ILE A 49 -3.74 -23.03 10.74
CA ILE A 49 -4.93 -23.80 10.32
C ILE A 49 -4.57 -24.86 9.28
N ASN A 50 -3.79 -24.49 8.25
CA ASN A 50 -3.43 -25.39 7.16
C ASN A 50 -2.55 -26.55 7.63
N ASN A 51 -1.70 -26.31 8.63
CA ASN A 51 -0.77 -27.29 9.18
C ASN A 51 -1.38 -28.12 10.33
N SER A 52 -2.60 -27.83 10.75
CA SER A 52 -3.25 -28.52 11.88
C SER A 52 -3.53 -30.00 11.55
N ARG A 53 -3.08 -30.90 12.44
CA ARG A 53 -3.20 -32.35 12.26
C ARG A 53 -4.50 -32.94 12.82
N THR A 54 -5.03 -32.37 13.90
CA THR A 54 -6.23 -32.87 14.57
C THR A 54 -7.40 -31.90 14.42
N ARG A 55 -8.63 -32.41 14.48
CA ARG A 55 -9.85 -31.59 14.37
C ARG A 55 -9.94 -30.53 15.47
N ALA A 56 -9.55 -30.86 16.70
CA ALA A 56 -9.56 -29.92 17.83
C ALA A 56 -8.58 -28.76 17.62
N ALA A 57 -7.33 -29.05 17.23
CA ALA A 57 -6.33 -28.03 16.94
C ALA A 57 -6.77 -27.13 15.77
N LYS A 58 -7.44 -27.70 14.76
CA LYS A 58 -7.99 -26.93 13.64
C LYS A 58 -9.07 -25.94 14.08
N VAL A 59 -9.99 -26.36 14.97
CA VAL A 59 -11.04 -25.49 15.53
C VAL A 59 -10.43 -24.33 16.33
N GLN A 60 -9.43 -24.61 17.17
CA GLN A 60 -8.72 -23.58 17.92
C GLN A 60 -8.00 -22.57 17.01
N ALA A 61 -7.19 -23.06 16.07
CA ALA A 61 -6.48 -22.20 15.11
C ALA A 61 -7.46 -21.36 14.26
N GLN A 62 -8.64 -21.91 13.95
CA GLN A 62 -9.70 -21.20 13.23
C GLN A 62 -10.30 -20.07 14.08
N ALA A 63 -10.52 -20.29 15.38
CA ALA A 63 -10.97 -19.23 16.30
C ALA A 63 -9.95 -18.09 16.38
N GLU A 64 -8.66 -18.40 16.52
CA GLU A 64 -7.59 -17.40 16.57
C GLU A 64 -7.48 -16.58 15.27
N TYR A 65 -7.60 -17.24 14.11
CA TYR A 65 -7.63 -16.55 12.82
C TYR A 65 -8.83 -15.61 12.68
N ILE A 66 -10.01 -16.04 13.14
CA ILE A 66 -11.22 -15.21 13.10
C ILE A 66 -11.00 -13.93 13.90
N GLU A 67 -10.45 -14.03 15.11
CA GLU A 67 -10.18 -12.85 15.93
C GLU A 67 -9.12 -11.95 15.32
N ALA A 68 -8.00 -12.50 14.85
CA ALA A 68 -6.96 -11.72 14.15
C ALA A 68 -7.51 -11.03 12.89
N ASN A 69 -8.38 -11.69 12.13
CA ASN A 69 -9.02 -11.10 10.95
C ASN A 69 -9.98 -9.96 11.32
N LYS A 70 -10.68 -10.04 12.46
CA LYS A 70 -11.47 -8.92 12.98
C LYS A 70 -10.58 -7.74 13.36
N GLN A 71 -9.48 -7.98 14.07
CA GLN A 71 -8.54 -6.94 14.48
C GLN A 71 -7.93 -6.21 13.29
N VAL A 72 -7.48 -6.93 12.25
CA VAL A 72 -6.99 -6.34 11.00
C VAL A 72 -8.05 -5.45 10.35
N LYS A 73 -9.31 -5.92 10.27
CA LYS A 73 -10.41 -5.10 9.70
C LYS A 73 -10.66 -3.84 10.52
N ARG A 74 -10.56 -3.91 11.85
CA ARG A 74 -10.72 -2.74 12.73
C ARG A 74 -9.56 -1.76 12.56
N SER A 75 -8.32 -2.23 12.52
CA SER A 75 -7.14 -1.37 12.38
C SER A 75 -7.12 -0.65 11.02
N ILE A 76 -7.45 -1.34 9.93
CA ILE A 76 -7.57 -0.74 8.60
C ILE A 76 -8.61 0.39 8.59
N ARG A 77 -9.75 0.21 9.29
CA ARG A 77 -10.78 1.26 9.40
C ARG A 77 -10.29 2.44 10.24
N ALA A 78 -9.59 2.17 11.33
CA ALA A 78 -9.03 3.19 12.22
C ALA A 78 -7.96 4.03 11.52
N ASP A 79 -7.00 3.37 10.85
CA ASP A 79 -5.96 4.01 10.05
C ASP A 79 -6.56 4.94 8.98
N LYS A 80 -7.57 4.45 8.24
CA LYS A 80 -8.24 5.26 7.24
C LYS A 80 -8.96 6.47 7.84
N LYS A 81 -9.63 6.29 8.98
CA LYS A 81 -10.32 7.37 9.69
C LYS A 81 -9.33 8.44 10.14
N LYS A 82 -8.24 8.02 10.79
CA LYS A 82 -7.15 8.89 11.26
C LYS A 82 -6.56 9.72 10.11
N TYR A 83 -6.25 9.07 8.99
CA TYR A 83 -5.72 9.76 7.82
C TYR A 83 -6.69 10.80 7.24
N VAL A 84 -7.98 10.48 7.15
CA VAL A 84 -8.98 11.44 6.68
C VAL A 84 -9.13 12.62 7.65
N GLU A 85 -9.08 12.37 8.95
CA GLU A 85 -9.11 13.42 9.98
C GLU A 85 -7.89 14.34 9.89
N GLU A 86 -6.68 13.79 9.71
CA GLU A 86 -5.44 14.56 9.49
C GLU A 86 -5.49 15.42 8.22
N LEU A 87 -6.05 14.89 7.13
CA LEU A 87 -6.28 15.69 5.92
C LEU A 87 -7.29 16.81 6.17
N ALA A 88 -8.37 16.53 6.90
CA ALA A 88 -9.39 17.54 7.21
C ALA A 88 -8.84 18.66 8.09
N THR A 89 -8.01 18.35 9.10
CA THR A 89 -7.35 19.35 9.94
C THR A 89 -6.35 20.19 9.14
N THR A 90 -5.61 19.56 8.22
CA THR A 90 -4.69 20.25 7.30
C THR A 90 -5.43 21.21 6.37
N ALA A 91 -6.57 20.76 5.80
CA ALA A 91 -7.41 21.61 4.96
C ALA A 91 -7.96 22.81 5.75
N LYS A 92 -8.46 22.59 6.97
CA LYS A 92 -8.96 23.67 7.83
C LYS A 92 -7.88 24.71 8.12
N LYS A 93 -6.65 24.27 8.41
CA LYS A 93 -5.50 25.15 8.63
C LYS A 93 -5.15 25.97 7.38
N ALA A 94 -5.07 25.31 6.23
CA ALA A 94 -4.81 25.98 4.95
C ALA A 94 -5.86 27.04 4.62
N ALA A 95 -7.14 26.78 4.92
CA ALA A 95 -8.22 27.76 4.76
C ALA A 95 -8.04 28.98 5.69
N SER A 96 -7.68 28.77 6.97
CA SER A 96 -7.43 29.88 7.89
C SER A 96 -6.20 30.72 7.53
N GLU A 97 -5.21 30.12 6.86
CA GLU A 97 -3.98 30.80 6.42
C GLU A 97 -4.11 31.41 5.01
N GLY A 98 -5.26 31.23 4.34
CA GLY A 98 -5.46 31.69 2.96
C GLY A 98 -4.67 30.90 1.90
N ASN A 99 -4.12 29.74 2.24
CA ASN A 99 -3.38 28.87 1.32
C ASN A 99 -4.32 28.04 0.44
N MET A 100 -4.90 28.69 -0.57
CA MET A 100 -5.92 28.09 -1.44
C MET A 100 -5.41 26.88 -2.23
N LYS A 101 -4.13 26.85 -2.59
CA LYS A 101 -3.52 25.73 -3.33
C LYS A 101 -3.51 24.45 -2.48
N GLN A 102 -3.02 24.53 -1.24
CA GLN A 102 -3.00 23.37 -0.34
C GLN A 102 -4.41 22.91 0.05
N LEU A 103 -5.34 23.85 0.23
CA LEU A 103 -6.74 23.53 0.49
C LEU A 103 -7.32 22.67 -0.67
N CYS A 104 -7.17 23.13 -1.91
CA CYS A 104 -7.67 22.43 -3.10
C CYS A 104 -7.05 21.04 -3.26
N ASP A 105 -5.72 20.93 -3.15
CA ASP A 105 -5.00 19.66 -3.28
C ASP A 105 -5.45 18.65 -2.19
N THR A 106 -5.67 19.12 -0.96
CA THR A 106 -6.09 18.27 0.18
C THR A 106 -7.55 17.82 0.04
N THR A 107 -8.46 18.71 -0.36
CA THR A 107 -9.86 18.36 -0.64
C THR A 107 -9.96 17.37 -1.79
N MET A 108 -9.11 17.49 -2.82
CA MET A 108 -9.04 16.53 -3.91
C MET A 108 -8.63 15.13 -3.40
N LYS A 109 -7.63 15.05 -2.51
CA LYS A 109 -7.22 13.79 -1.84
C LYS A 109 -8.36 13.16 -1.02
N ILE A 110 -9.09 13.96 -0.22
CA ILE A 110 -10.21 13.48 0.61
C ILE A 110 -11.34 12.90 -0.26
N SER A 111 -11.69 13.58 -1.34
CA SER A 111 -12.83 13.20 -2.20
C SER A 111 -12.60 11.90 -2.97
N GLY A 112 -11.35 11.39 -3.03
CA GLY A 112 -11.00 10.25 -3.86
C GLY A 112 -11.17 10.50 -5.37
N LYS A 113 -11.55 11.72 -5.78
CA LYS A 113 -11.61 12.16 -7.17
C LYS A 113 -10.19 12.45 -7.63
N TYR A 114 -9.45 11.39 -7.90
CA TYR A 114 -8.18 11.48 -8.59
C TYR A 114 -8.48 11.82 -10.05
N SER A 115 -8.65 13.10 -10.39
CA SER A 115 -8.37 13.51 -11.77
C SER A 115 -6.89 13.20 -11.96
N LYS A 116 -6.55 12.31 -12.90
CA LYS A 116 -5.14 12.15 -13.27
C LYS A 116 -4.69 13.55 -13.69
N ARG A 117 -3.79 14.20 -12.95
CA ARG A 117 -3.01 15.28 -13.58
C ARG A 117 -2.38 14.64 -14.81
N GLU A 118 -2.52 15.32 -15.94
CA GLU A 118 -1.87 14.96 -17.18
C GLU A 118 -0.41 14.62 -16.86
N ARG A 119 -0.02 13.36 -17.07
CA ARG A 119 1.36 12.95 -16.83
C ARG A 119 2.16 13.54 -17.98
N PRO A 120 3.13 14.43 -17.72
CA PRO A 120 4.06 14.83 -18.76
C PRO A 120 4.76 13.58 -19.30
N VAL A 121 4.85 13.47 -20.63
CA VAL A 121 5.64 12.41 -21.25
C VAL A 121 7.09 12.59 -20.80
N LYS A 122 7.69 11.50 -20.32
CA LYS A 122 9.09 11.48 -19.92
C LYS A 122 9.89 10.64 -20.90
N ASP A 123 11.13 11.04 -21.14
CA ASP A 123 12.07 10.24 -21.92
C ASP A 123 12.64 9.07 -21.09
N LYS A 124 13.56 8.30 -21.70
CA LYS A 124 14.22 7.16 -21.05
C LYS A 124 15.15 7.56 -19.90
N GLU A 125 15.45 8.85 -19.75
CA GLU A 125 16.29 9.43 -18.69
C GLU A 125 15.44 10.06 -17.57
N ASP A 126 14.13 9.86 -17.60
CA ASP A 126 13.16 10.38 -16.61
C ASP A 126 13.03 11.92 -16.64
N LYS A 127 13.52 12.58 -17.71
CA LYS A 127 13.36 14.02 -17.96
C LYS A 127 12.02 14.31 -18.62
N GLN A 128 11.43 15.44 -18.25
CA GLN A 128 10.14 15.90 -18.76
C GLN A 128 10.28 16.49 -20.17
N ILE A 129 9.50 15.99 -21.13
CA ILE A 129 9.48 16.50 -22.51
C ILE A 129 8.53 17.71 -22.55
N SER A 130 9.07 18.92 -22.49
CA SER A 130 8.31 20.16 -22.75
C SER A 130 8.27 20.46 -24.26
N GLU A 131 7.10 20.86 -24.76
CA GLU A 131 6.82 21.19 -26.16
C GLU A 131 7.65 22.38 -26.67
N ILE A 132 8.01 22.31 -27.96
CA ILE A 132 9.07 23.05 -28.66
C ILE A 132 8.72 24.54 -28.83
N GLN A 133 9.67 25.44 -28.53
CA GLN A 133 9.54 26.87 -28.85
C GLN A 133 9.43 27.07 -30.37
N HIS A 134 8.32 27.67 -30.81
CA HIS A 134 8.20 28.17 -32.18
C HIS A 134 9.00 29.46 -32.30
N SER A 135 10.19 29.38 -32.88
CA SER A 135 10.85 30.55 -33.45
C SER A 135 10.13 30.90 -34.76
N GLY A 136 9.33 31.97 -34.75
CA GLY A 136 8.89 32.60 -35.98
C GLY A 136 10.10 33.05 -36.79
N THR A 137 10.07 32.78 -38.08
CA THR A 137 10.91 33.48 -39.05
C THR A 137 9.95 34.11 -40.05
N ASP A 138 9.80 35.44 -39.93
CA ASP A 138 9.26 36.28 -41.00
C ASP A 138 10.19 36.20 -42.21
N GLY A 139 9.60 36.12 -43.40
CA GLY A 139 10.25 36.17 -44.70
C GLY A 139 9.22 36.30 -45.81
#